data_AF-A0A8H6A736-F1
#
_entry.id   AF-A0A8H6A736-F1
#
_cell.length_a   1.000
_cell.length_b   1.000
_cell.length_c   1.000
_cell.angle_alpha   90.00
_cell.angle_beta   90.00
_cell.angle_gamma   90.00
#
_symmetry.space_group_name_H-M   'P 1'
#
loop_
_entity.id
_entity.type
_entity.pdbx_description
1 polymer ?
#
loop_
_entity_poly.entity_id
_entity_poly.type
_entity_poly.pdbx_seq_one_letter_code
_entity_poly.pdbx_strand_id
1 'polypeptide(L)'
;MVGHVDPKNGYFIGPWGDLGCPTPQRIASYSLSPNRQRPLAGTAHAAFFNTFRRFRHQVLYVAPPFIIAYAAMNWAIEKYALTLSYVDCLQSFVNELVTNVRFLTLRNHYLNSKPGRLAEGGGEE
;
A
#
# COMPACT_ATOMS: atom_id res chain seq x y z
N MET A 1 35.26 -7.77 -16.98
CA MET A 1 35.02 -7.48 -18.42
C MET A 1 33.52 -7.32 -18.57
N VAL A 2 33.04 -6.15 -18.99
CA VAL A 2 31.59 -5.94 -19.13
C VAL A 2 31.12 -6.72 -20.35
N GLY A 3 30.13 -7.62 -20.15
CA GLY A 3 29.63 -8.50 -21.20
C GLY A 3 29.01 -7.71 -22.35
N HIS A 4 29.36 -8.10 -23.58
CA HIS A 4 28.75 -7.62 -24.81
C HIS A 4 27.32 -8.19 -24.92
N VAL A 5 26.46 -7.55 -25.71
CA VAL A 5 25.11 -8.09 -25.99
C VAL A 5 25.23 -9.44 -26.69
N ASP A 6 24.78 -10.49 -26.01
CA ASP A 6 24.71 -11.85 -26.55
C ASP A 6 23.32 -12.45 -26.27
N PRO A 7 22.36 -12.25 -27.19
CA PRO A 7 21.01 -12.74 -27.04
C PRO A 7 20.92 -14.27 -27.01
N LYS A 8 21.94 -14.99 -27.53
CA LYS A 8 21.97 -16.46 -27.53
C LYS A 8 22.32 -17.02 -26.15
N ASN A 9 23.11 -16.26 -25.38
CA ASN A 9 23.53 -16.62 -24.04
C ASN A 9 22.71 -15.90 -22.94
N GLY A 10 21.60 -15.25 -23.32
CA GLY A 10 20.66 -14.60 -22.39
C GLY A 10 21.03 -13.17 -21.98
N TYR A 11 22.03 -12.55 -22.61
CA TYR A 11 22.46 -11.17 -22.34
C TYR A 11 21.83 -10.21 -23.35
N PHE A 12 20.68 -9.63 -22.98
CA PHE A 12 19.89 -8.76 -23.86
C PHE A 12 20.21 -7.26 -23.75
N ILE A 13 21.16 -6.87 -22.89
CA ILE A 13 21.59 -5.49 -22.70
C ILE A 13 23.08 -5.43 -22.37
N GLY A 14 23.81 -4.53 -23.03
CA GLY A 14 25.24 -4.34 -22.84
C GLY A 14 25.57 -2.96 -22.25
N PRO A 15 26.85 -2.59 -22.18
CA PRO A 15 27.29 -1.32 -21.62
C PRO A 15 26.97 -0.12 -22.52
N TRP A 16 27.27 1.08 -22.01
CA TRP A 16 27.30 2.30 -22.82
C TRP A 16 28.13 2.10 -24.09
N GLY A 17 27.54 2.42 -25.25
CA GLY A 17 28.16 2.21 -26.56
C GLY A 17 27.78 0.88 -27.24
N ASP A 18 27.26 -0.10 -26.49
CA ASP A 18 26.77 -1.39 -27.00
C ASP A 18 25.50 -1.83 -26.24
N LEU A 19 24.43 -1.04 -26.36
CA LEU A 19 23.15 -1.32 -25.70
C LEU A 19 22.31 -2.39 -26.44
N GLY A 20 22.80 -2.94 -27.55
CA GLY A 20 22.04 -3.92 -28.36
C GLY A 20 20.87 -3.33 -29.16
N CYS A 21 20.77 -2.01 -29.22
CA CYS A 21 19.77 -1.30 -30.00
C CYS A 21 20.18 -1.32 -31.49
N PRO A 22 19.23 -1.49 -32.45
CA PRO A 22 19.52 -1.17 -33.85
C PRO A 22 20.02 0.27 -33.90
N THR A 23 21.21 0.49 -34.47
CA THR A 23 21.89 1.79 -34.45
C THR A 23 20.93 2.90 -34.88
N PRO A 24 20.61 3.88 -34.01
CA PRO A 24 19.65 4.92 -34.36
C PRO A 24 20.25 5.80 -35.45
N GLN A 25 19.89 5.53 -36.70
CA GLN A 25 20.46 6.24 -37.82
C GLN A 25 19.74 7.57 -37.99
N ARG A 26 20.41 8.67 -37.60
CA ARG A 26 20.05 10.07 -37.89
C ARG A 26 18.89 10.68 -37.08
N ILE A 27 18.91 10.56 -35.75
CA ILE A 27 18.00 11.31 -34.87
C ILE A 27 18.79 12.40 -34.14
N ALA A 28 18.46 13.67 -34.37
CA ALA A 28 19.01 14.80 -33.62
C ALA A 28 18.06 15.16 -32.46
N SER A 29 18.54 15.06 -31.23
CA SER A 29 17.81 15.48 -30.03
C SER A 29 18.40 16.77 -29.49
N TYR A 30 17.53 17.70 -29.09
CA TYR A 30 17.91 18.99 -28.52
C TYR A 30 17.39 19.07 -27.09
N SER A 31 18.22 19.58 -26.18
CA SER A 31 17.83 19.81 -24.79
C SER A 31 18.36 21.16 -24.30
N LEU A 32 17.62 21.79 -23.38
CA LEU A 32 18.02 23.02 -22.69
C LEU A 32 18.48 22.65 -21.28
N SER A 33 19.56 23.29 -20.80
CA SER A 33 20.02 23.13 -19.42
C SER A 33 18.88 23.43 -18.42
N PRO A 34 18.67 22.59 -17.38
CA PRO A 34 17.63 22.79 -16.38
C PRO A 34 17.70 24.13 -15.66
N ASN A 35 18.91 24.69 -15.47
CA ASN A 35 19.11 25.99 -14.81
C ASN A 35 18.54 27.18 -15.62
N ARG A 36 18.27 26.97 -16.91
CA ARG A 36 17.63 27.96 -17.79
C ARG A 36 16.13 27.73 -17.99
N GLN A 37 15.58 26.65 -17.44
CA GLN A 37 14.15 26.35 -17.49
C GLN A 37 13.46 26.87 -16.22
N ARG A 38 12.22 27.33 -16.35
CA ARG A 38 11.36 27.60 -15.21
C ARG A 38 10.69 26.28 -14.80
N PRO A 39 11.04 25.67 -13.66
CA PRO A 39 10.67 24.27 -13.35
C PRO A 39 9.16 24.05 -13.22
N LEU A 40 8.38 25.09 -12.93
CA LEU A 40 6.92 25.02 -12.76
C LEU A 40 6.15 25.93 -13.72
N ALA A 41 6.79 26.43 -14.78
CA ALA A 41 6.07 27.28 -15.73
C ALA A 41 4.95 26.49 -16.44
N GLY A 42 3.71 26.98 -16.31
CA GLY A 42 2.55 26.42 -17.01
C GLY A 42 2.07 25.06 -16.50
N THR A 43 2.67 24.51 -15.43
CA THR A 43 2.33 23.17 -14.93
C THR A 43 0.90 23.09 -14.41
N ALA A 44 0.37 24.14 -13.78
CA ALA A 44 -1.00 24.12 -13.26
C ALA A 44 -2.05 23.87 -14.35
N HIS A 45 -1.99 24.63 -15.44
CA HIS A 45 -2.93 24.49 -16.56
C HIS A 45 -2.63 23.23 -17.38
N ALA A 46 -1.36 22.98 -17.73
CA ALA A 46 -0.99 21.84 -18.56
C ALA A 46 -1.18 20.48 -17.85
N ALA A 47 -0.84 20.39 -16.56
CA ALA A 47 -0.94 19.15 -15.80
C ALA A 47 -2.40 18.75 -15.57
N PHE A 48 -3.29 19.70 -15.22
CA PHE A 48 -4.69 19.38 -14.97
C PHE A 48 -5.37 18.77 -16.21
N PHE A 49 -5.31 19.46 -17.34
CA PHE A 49 -5.94 18.97 -18.57
C PHE A 49 -5.28 17.72 -19.14
N ASN A 50 -3.95 17.61 -19.04
CA ASN A 50 -3.24 16.40 -19.47
C ASN A 50 -3.56 15.20 -18.58
N THR A 51 -3.73 15.40 -17.28
CA THR A 51 -4.08 14.33 -16.33
C THR A 51 -5.52 13.87 -16.54
N PHE A 52 -6.47 14.80 -16.68
CA PHE A 52 -7.87 14.46 -16.96
C PHE A 52 -8.02 13.68 -18.27
N ARG A 53 -7.31 14.10 -19.33
CA ARG A 53 -7.30 13.37 -20.60
C ARG A 53 -6.75 11.95 -20.45
N ARG A 54 -5.71 11.71 -19.63
CA ARG A 54 -5.18 10.36 -19.39
C ARG A 54 -6.13 9.51 -18.54
N PHE A 55 -6.74 10.10 -17.52
CA PHE A 55 -7.69 9.43 -16.62
C PHE A 55 -8.92 8.90 -17.38
N ARG A 56 -9.54 9.71 -18.26
CA ARG A 56 -10.73 9.28 -19.02
C ARG A 56 -10.52 8.05 -19.91
N HIS A 57 -9.29 7.79 -20.35
CA HIS A 57 -9.00 6.61 -21.18
C HIS A 57 -8.83 5.33 -20.35
N GLN A 58 -8.49 5.46 -19.06
CA GLN A 58 -8.26 4.33 -18.17
C GLN A 58 -9.46 4.04 -17.27
N VAL A 59 -10.23 5.05 -16.88
CA VAL A 59 -11.37 4.91 -15.98
C VAL A 59 -12.40 3.91 -16.49
N LEU A 60 -12.57 3.77 -17.81
CA LEU A 60 -13.51 2.81 -18.39
C LEU A 60 -13.06 1.36 -18.30
N TYR A 61 -11.76 1.10 -18.14
CA TYR A 61 -11.25 -0.26 -17.91
C TYR A 61 -11.22 -0.61 -16.43
N VAL A 62 -11.00 0.39 -15.59
CA VAL A 62 -10.81 0.21 -14.15
C VAL A 62 -12.12 0.29 -13.38
N ALA A 63 -13.04 1.20 -13.74
CA ALA A 63 -14.28 1.39 -12.99
C ALA A 63 -15.27 0.21 -13.09
N PRO A 64 -15.52 -0.42 -14.25
CA PRO A 64 -16.48 -1.52 -14.34
C PRO A 64 -16.18 -2.70 -13.39
N PRO A 65 -14.94 -3.26 -13.31
CA PRO A 65 -14.67 -4.36 -12.39
C PRO A 65 -14.83 -3.94 -10.92
N PHE A 66 -14.49 -2.70 -10.55
CA PHE A 66 -14.68 -2.22 -9.18
C PHE A 66 -16.15 -2.03 -8.81
N ILE A 67 -16.97 -1.52 -9.73
CA ILE A 67 -18.42 -1.39 -9.50
C ILE A 67 -19.05 -2.76 -9.33
N ILE A 68 -18.68 -3.73 -10.18
CA ILE A 68 -19.19 -5.10 -10.09
C ILE A 68 -18.76 -5.76 -8.77
N ALA A 69 -17.48 -5.62 -8.38
CA ALA A 69 -16.98 -6.16 -7.12
C ALA A 69 -17.70 -5.56 -5.90
N TYR A 70 -17.92 -4.24 -5.90
CA TYR A 70 -18.64 -3.57 -4.82
C TYR A 70 -20.11 -3.98 -4.76
N ALA A 71 -20.78 -4.07 -5.91
CA ALA A 71 -22.14 -4.55 -5.99
C ALA A 71 -22.28 -6.01 -5.51
N ALA A 72 -21.35 -6.88 -5.90
CA ALA A 72 -21.33 -8.27 -5.45
C ALA A 72 -21.08 -8.40 -3.94
N MET A 73 -20.19 -7.57 -3.39
CA MET A 73 -19.93 -7.52 -1.95
C MET A 73 -21.16 -7.06 -1.17
N ASN A 74 -21.84 -6.00 -1.61
CA ASN A 74 -23.07 -5.52 -0.97
C ASN A 74 -24.19 -6.57 -1.06
N TRP A 75 -24.35 -7.21 -2.22
CA TRP A 75 -25.31 -8.30 -2.40
C TRP A 75 -25.03 -9.47 -1.44
N ALA A 76 -23.76 -9.84 -1.28
CA ALA A 76 -23.36 -10.88 -0.32
C ALA A 76 -23.65 -10.45 1.13
N ILE A 77 -23.32 -9.21 1.51
CA ILE A 77 -23.59 -8.71 2.86
C ILE A 77 -25.08 -8.74 3.16
N GLU A 78 -25.95 -8.26 2.27
CA GLU A 78 -27.40 -8.30 2.49
C GLU A 78 -27.93 -9.74 2.61
N LYS A 79 -27.39 -10.67 1.80
CA LYS A 79 -27.82 -12.07 1.81
C LYS A 79 -27.34 -12.85 3.03
N TYR A 80 -26.15 -12.53 3.54
CA TYR A 80 -25.48 -13.22 4.65
C TYR A 80 -25.45 -12.41 5.96
N ALA A 81 -26.07 -11.23 6.00
CA ALA A 81 -26.21 -10.40 7.21
C ALA A 81 -26.90 -11.16 8.36
N LEU A 82 -27.79 -12.09 8.03
CA LEU A 82 -28.45 -12.96 9.01
C LEU A 82 -27.49 -13.98 9.67
N THR A 83 -26.35 -14.28 9.03
CA THR A 83 -25.28 -15.14 9.60
C THR A 83 -24.19 -14.33 10.30
N LEU A 84 -23.97 -13.07 9.91
CA LEU A 84 -22.95 -12.19 10.51
C LEU A 84 -23.32 -11.69 11.91
N SER A 85 -24.61 -11.56 12.24
CA SER A 85 -25.04 -11.25 13.61
C SER A 85 -24.59 -12.30 14.64
N TYR A 86 -24.48 -13.56 14.24
CA TYR A 86 -23.94 -14.64 15.08
C TYR A 86 -22.41 -14.54 15.22
N VAL A 87 -21.70 -14.17 14.16
CA VAL A 87 -20.23 -14.02 14.15
C VAL A 87 -19.79 -12.77 14.92
N ASP A 88 -20.55 -11.67 14.86
CA ASP A 88 -20.28 -10.43 15.61
C ASP A 88 -20.45 -10.64 17.14
N CYS A 89 -21.43 -11.45 17.55
CA CYS A 89 -21.61 -11.85 18.95
C CYS A 89 -20.40 -12.65 19.47
N LEU A 90 -19.91 -13.60 18.65
CA LEU A 90 -18.71 -14.39 18.96
C LEU A 90 -17.45 -13.51 19.03
N GLN A 91 -17.29 -12.58 18.10
CA GLN A 91 -16.15 -11.66 18.09
C GLN A 91 -16.19 -10.71 19.30
N SER A 92 -17.38 -10.27 19.74
CA SER A 92 -17.54 -9.45 20.94
C SER A 92 -17.16 -10.21 22.22
N PHE A 93 -17.55 -11.48 22.33
CA PHE A 93 -17.17 -12.35 23.47
C PHE A 93 -15.66 -12.64 23.50
N VAL A 94 -15.05 -12.90 22.34
CA VAL A 94 -13.59 -13.10 22.23
C VAL A 94 -12.85 -11.82 22.61
N ASN A 95 -13.31 -10.65 22.17
CA ASN A 95 -12.70 -9.37 22.55
C ASN A 95 -12.81 -9.10 24.06
N GLU A 96 -13.95 -9.40 24.67
CA GLU A 96 -14.14 -9.25 26.11
C GLU A 96 -13.22 -10.19 26.92
N LEU A 97 -13.08 -11.46 26.49
CA LEU A 97 -12.13 -12.40 27.07
C LEU A 97 -10.68 -11.92 26.93
N VAL A 98 -10.28 -11.45 25.74
CA VAL A 98 -8.92 -10.93 25.50
C VAL A 98 -8.64 -9.71 26.37
N THR A 99 -9.60 -8.80 26.53
CA THR A 99 -9.44 -7.64 27.42
C THR A 99 -9.37 -8.02 28.89
N ASN A 100 -10.19 -8.97 29.37
CA ASN A 100 -10.15 -9.45 30.74
C ASN A 100 -8.84 -10.18 31.06
N VAL A 101 -8.38 -11.06 30.18
CA VAL A 101 -7.08 -11.73 30.33
C VAL A 101 -5.95 -10.70 30.36
N ARG A 102 -5.96 -9.73 29.44
CA ARG A 102 -4.95 -8.66 29.42
C ARG A 102 -4.98 -7.80 30.69
N PHE A 103 -6.16 -7.49 31.21
CA PHE A 103 -6.34 -6.76 32.47
C PHE A 103 -5.81 -7.56 33.66
N LEU A 104 -6.09 -8.86 33.72
CA LEU A 104 -5.58 -9.76 34.77
C LEU A 104 -4.05 -9.91 34.70
N THR A 105 -3.48 -10.01 33.50
CA THR A 105 -2.02 -10.01 33.30
C THR A 105 -1.41 -8.70 33.80
N LEU A 106 -2.00 -7.55 33.45
CA LEU A 106 -1.55 -6.24 33.92
C LEU A 106 -1.69 -6.10 35.44
N ARG A 107 -2.78 -6.59 36.03
CA ARG A 107 -2.99 -6.61 37.49
C ARG A 107 -1.96 -7.50 38.19
N ASN A 108 -1.66 -8.68 37.65
CA ASN A 108 -0.64 -9.59 38.20
C ASN A 108 0.76 -8.93 38.17
N HIS A 109 1.11 -8.30 37.04
CA HIS A 109 2.35 -7.52 36.95
C HIS A 109 2.39 -6.33 37.91
N TYR A 110 1.26 -5.65 38.14
CA TYR A 110 1.15 -4.57 39.11
C TYR A 110 1.34 -5.06 40.55
N LEU A 111 0.69 -6.15 40.95
CA LEU A 111 0.82 -6.73 42.30
C LEU A 111 2.24 -7.23 42.59
N ASN A 112 2.97 -7.71 41.57
CA ASN A 112 4.38 -8.11 41.69
C ASN A 112 5.37 -6.92 41.62
N SER A 113 4.90 -5.71 41.31
CA SER A 113 5.74 -4.52 41.31
C SER A 113 5.91 -3.94 42.72
N LYS A 114 7.04 -3.27 42.98
CA LYS A 114 7.30 -2.58 44.27
C LYS A 114 6.14 -1.70 44.76
N PRO A 115 5.52 -0.83 43.93
CA PRO A 115 4.40 0.01 44.40
C PRO A 115 3.14 -0.80 44.72
N GLY A 116 2.78 -1.82 43.93
CA GLY A 116 1.60 -2.65 44.20
C GLY A 116 1.73 -3.46 45.48
N ARG A 117 2.93 -3.99 45.75
CA ARG A 117 3.21 -4.76 46.96
C ARG A 117 3.14 -3.93 48.25
N LEU A 118 3.38 -2.62 48.19
CA LEU A 118 3.25 -1.70 49.33
C LEU A 118 1.80 -1.26 49.58
N ALA A 119 0.97 -1.20 48.54
CA ALA A 119 -0.41 -0.73 48.63
C ALA A 119 -1.39 -1.84 49.07
N GLU A 120 -1.16 -3.09 48.66
CA GLU A 120 -2.08 -4.22 48.88
C GLU A 120 -1.48 -5.33 49.77
N GLY A 121 -0.15 -5.33 49.99
CA GLY A 121 0.55 -6.35 50.79
C GLY A 121 0.64 -6.03 52.29
N GLY A 122 -0.02 -4.97 52.76
CA GLY A 122 -0.03 -4.53 54.16
C GLY A 122 -1.23 -5.10 54.93
N GLY A 123 -1.37 -6.42 54.96
CA GLY A 123 -2.18 -7.12 55.96
C GLY A 123 -1.24 -7.62 57.04
N GLU A 124 -1.41 -7.08 58.24
CA GLU A 124 -0.62 -7.24 59.45
C GLU A 124 -0.28 -8.70 59.78
N GLU A 125 1.02 -9.00 59.90
CA GLU A 125 1.72 -9.23 61.17
C GLU A 125 3.07 -8.48 61.16
#